data_AF-A0A534RL59-F1
#
_entry.id   AF-A0A534RL59-F1
#
_cell.length_a   1.000
_cell.length_b   1.000
_cell.length_c   1.000
_cell.angle_alpha   90.00
_cell.angle_beta   90.00
_cell.angle_gamma   90.00
#
_symmetry.space_group_name_H-M   'P 1'
#
loop_
_entity.id
_entity.type
_entity.pdbx_description
1 polymer ?
#
loop_
_entity_poly.entity_id
_entity_poly.type
_entity_poly.pdbx_seq_one_letter_code
_entity_poly.pdbx_strand_id
1 'polypeptide(L)'
;MAELSEPAVAAPTGPQPLPIPEQASSMLERFGFLGRLLIHFLFRGVQLRSGAVEHLQQLARQGTIVYVMRYRSLLDYLLVNAVLLREGLPLARFAPGVSTVWFRPLREILVWFLRQRRRARASVNAACAALVTRGEPVLLFMRSQAVAGRRRRELAAARLGSEYLHELLRASQAVEQPVFLVPVAIFRGKGFRRKESRLATLLYSVQDAPGEAKRLFNYLWNAEETQLTLGREIVLGHFIEEYPRESEDRLVRRLARALQIFLYREERLVWGPALLPRRLVRRQVLRDPEMVRLVRRIAAERGVTRARVWRETRGYFGEMAANFNGLYFGILEAVFNWLWKRVFSGLEIIGLERVIDSVKEHPVVLVPCHRSHFDYLILSYIFHLNYLSPPHIAAGNNLSFWPLGPLFRGAGAFFIRRTFDDNELYKMVFRKYLAFLIREGYTQEFFIEGGRTRTGKILTPRLGMLTALVNAFIQGVRRDLYFVPISIHYGRIPEEEAYRREVAGEEKEPESLSGLLRARSVLSRRYGTAYVSFAEPISLGAALGPLRERFQSGFGDPPVEEEKRRFIRRLGFRLLREVNAAAVAGATPISATALLAAPRAACRIEEFIAAAIALVGLLRAKEVR
;
A
#
# COMPACT_ATOMS: atom_id res chain seq x y z
N MET A 1 -84.53 2.35 12.38
CA MET A 1 -83.68 3.41 11.80
C MET A 1 -82.37 2.75 11.43
N ALA A 2 -82.15 2.54 10.13
CA ALA A 2 -80.95 1.93 9.59
C ALA A 2 -79.98 3.05 9.22
N GLU A 3 -78.83 3.10 9.88
CA GLU A 3 -77.72 3.98 9.48
C GLU A 3 -76.92 3.27 8.38
N LEU A 4 -76.98 3.87 7.19
CA LEU A 4 -76.19 3.51 6.02
C LEU A 4 -74.76 4.05 6.22
N SER A 5 -73.80 3.15 6.38
CA SER A 5 -72.37 3.46 6.28
C SER A 5 -71.97 3.65 4.82
N GLU A 6 -71.54 4.86 4.45
CA GLU A 6 -70.94 5.17 3.15
C GLU A 6 -69.64 4.38 2.93
N PRO A 7 -69.35 3.89 1.70
CA PRO A 7 -68.06 3.31 1.39
C PRO A 7 -67.01 4.40 1.17
N ALA A 8 -65.87 4.28 1.85
CA ALA A 8 -64.72 5.15 1.68
C ALA A 8 -64.22 5.13 0.22
N VAL A 9 -64.27 6.30 -0.42
CA VAL A 9 -63.70 6.53 -1.75
C VAL A 9 -62.19 6.35 -1.68
N ALA A 10 -61.69 5.28 -2.31
CA ALA A 10 -60.27 5.06 -2.49
C ALA A 10 -59.66 6.20 -3.31
N ALA A 11 -58.65 6.86 -2.74
CA ALA A 11 -57.85 7.86 -3.43
C ALA A 11 -57.24 7.25 -4.72
N PRO A 12 -57.18 7.99 -5.83
CA PRO A 12 -56.60 7.48 -7.07
C PRO A 12 -55.12 7.18 -6.84
N THR A 13 -54.77 5.89 -6.88
CA THR A 13 -53.37 5.46 -6.97
C THR A 13 -52.76 6.10 -8.21
N GLY A 14 -51.79 6.99 -8.00
CA GLY A 14 -51.01 7.57 -9.09
C GLY A 14 -50.44 6.47 -10.01
N PRO A 15 -50.14 6.78 -11.28
CA PRO A 15 -49.73 5.78 -12.24
C PRO A 15 -48.56 4.97 -11.69
N GLN A 16 -48.77 3.66 -11.51
CA GLN A 16 -47.67 2.75 -11.15
C GLN A 16 -46.57 2.92 -12.19
N PRO A 17 -45.33 3.23 -11.78
CA PRO A 17 -44.28 3.51 -12.73
C PRO A 17 -44.01 2.24 -13.55
N LEU A 18 -44.18 2.34 -14.88
CA LEU A 18 -44.03 1.24 -15.84
C LEU A 18 -42.84 0.33 -15.49
N PRO A 19 -42.97 -1.01 -15.51
CA PRO A 19 -41.88 -1.90 -15.12
C PRO A 19 -40.64 -1.61 -15.96
N ILE A 20 -39.52 -1.22 -15.31
CA ILE A 20 -38.27 -0.98 -16.03
C ILE A 20 -37.84 -2.31 -16.65
N PRO A 21 -37.63 -2.34 -17.98
CA PRO A 21 -37.08 -3.49 -18.66
C PRO A 21 -35.84 -4.05 -17.96
N GLU A 22 -35.83 -5.36 -17.67
CA GLU A 22 -34.60 -6.03 -17.26
C GLU A 22 -33.50 -5.76 -18.28
N GLN A 23 -32.34 -5.33 -17.80
CA GLN A 23 -31.22 -4.88 -18.61
C GLN A 23 -30.30 -6.05 -18.95
N ALA A 24 -29.67 -6.00 -20.12
CA ALA A 24 -28.67 -7.00 -20.52
C ALA A 24 -27.46 -7.03 -19.56
N SER A 25 -27.25 -5.92 -18.85
CA SER A 25 -26.19 -5.70 -17.88
C SER A 25 -26.64 -5.88 -16.44
N SER A 26 -27.82 -6.46 -16.15
CA SER A 26 -28.21 -6.76 -14.77
C SER A 26 -27.33 -7.89 -14.20
N MET A 27 -26.88 -7.71 -12.95
CA MET A 27 -26.17 -8.74 -12.20
C MET A 27 -27.05 -9.99 -12.03
N LEU A 28 -26.41 -11.15 -12.03
CA LEU A 28 -27.07 -12.45 -12.01
C LEU A 28 -27.22 -12.96 -10.59
N GLU A 29 -28.45 -13.28 -10.20
CA GLU A 29 -28.75 -14.04 -8.96
C GLU A 29 -28.44 -15.53 -9.12
N ARG A 30 -28.44 -16.03 -10.36
CA ARG A 30 -28.11 -17.41 -10.71
C ARG A 30 -27.23 -17.46 -11.94
N PHE A 31 -26.05 -18.06 -11.79
CA PHE A 31 -25.13 -18.26 -12.91
C PHE A 31 -25.47 -19.55 -13.67
N GLY A 32 -25.40 -19.49 -15.00
CA GLY A 32 -25.43 -20.66 -15.88
C GLY A 32 -24.15 -21.50 -15.76
N PHE A 33 -24.04 -22.55 -16.57
CA PHE A 33 -22.90 -23.49 -16.52
C PHE A 33 -21.54 -22.78 -16.63
N LEU A 34 -21.37 -21.91 -17.64
CA LEU A 34 -20.12 -21.16 -17.85
C LEU A 34 -19.80 -20.21 -16.69
N GLY A 35 -20.81 -19.55 -16.12
CA GLY A 35 -20.62 -18.66 -14.98
C GLY A 35 -20.24 -19.41 -13.71
N ARG A 36 -20.85 -20.57 -13.45
CA ARG A 36 -20.49 -21.42 -12.30
C ARG A 36 -19.07 -21.97 -12.42
N LEU A 37 -18.66 -22.38 -13.62
CA LEU A 37 -17.29 -22.80 -13.89
C LEU A 37 -16.31 -21.65 -13.58
N LEU A 38 -16.60 -20.46 -14.11
CA LEU A 38 -15.81 -19.25 -13.89
C LEU A 38 -15.66 -18.94 -12.40
N ILE A 39 -16.76 -18.96 -11.63
CA ILE A 39 -16.75 -18.69 -10.19
C ILE A 39 -15.92 -19.74 -9.45
N HIS A 40 -16.15 -21.02 -9.74
CA HIS A 40 -15.49 -22.11 -9.06
C HIS A 40 -13.97 -22.07 -9.24
N PHE A 41 -13.51 -21.81 -10.46
CA PHE A 41 -12.08 -21.82 -10.79
C PHE A 41 -11.36 -20.50 -10.49
N LEU A 42 -12.04 -19.35 -10.60
CA LEU A 42 -11.36 -18.04 -10.55
C LEU A 42 -11.74 -17.20 -9.34
N PHE A 43 -12.99 -17.27 -8.87
CA PHE A 43 -13.54 -16.29 -7.92
C PHE A 43 -13.72 -16.86 -6.52
N ARG A 44 -13.56 -18.18 -6.34
CA ARG A 44 -13.74 -18.86 -5.06
C ARG A 44 -12.87 -18.28 -3.94
N GLY A 45 -11.62 -17.94 -4.26
CA GLY A 45 -10.64 -17.41 -3.30
C GLY A 45 -10.74 -15.90 -3.02
N VAL A 46 -11.61 -15.16 -3.73
CA VAL A 46 -11.64 -13.70 -3.60
C VAL A 46 -12.35 -13.29 -2.32
N GLN A 47 -11.71 -12.47 -1.49
CA GLN A 47 -12.26 -11.99 -0.22
C GLN A 47 -12.60 -10.49 -0.29
N LEU A 48 -13.65 -10.10 0.43
CA LEU A 48 -13.88 -8.69 0.80
C LEU A 48 -12.98 -8.34 1.98
N ARG A 49 -12.45 -7.12 2.02
CA ARG A 49 -11.74 -6.61 3.19
C ARG A 49 -12.65 -6.63 4.45
N SER A 50 -12.09 -6.94 5.61
CA SER A 50 -12.80 -6.96 6.89
C SER A 50 -13.57 -5.66 7.16
N GLY A 51 -14.84 -5.76 7.55
CA GLY A 51 -15.75 -4.62 7.79
C GLY A 51 -16.46 -4.05 6.56
N ALA A 52 -16.03 -4.41 5.33
CA ALA A 52 -16.64 -3.89 4.11
C ALA A 52 -18.08 -4.38 3.87
N VAL A 53 -18.40 -5.60 4.31
CA VAL A 53 -19.75 -6.19 4.20
C VAL A 53 -20.72 -5.42 5.11
N GLU A 54 -20.36 -5.25 6.38
CA GLU A 54 -21.17 -4.52 7.37
C GLU A 54 -21.43 -3.07 6.91
N HIS A 55 -20.39 -2.41 6.41
CA HIS A 55 -20.50 -1.06 5.86
C HIS A 55 -21.46 -0.97 4.68
N LEU A 56 -21.36 -1.87 3.69
CA LEU A 56 -22.28 -1.88 2.55
C LEU A 56 -23.72 -2.20 2.96
N GLN A 57 -23.92 -3.11 3.90
CA GLN A 57 -25.25 -3.41 4.44
C GLN A 57 -25.85 -2.19 5.14
N GLN A 58 -25.04 -1.43 5.88
CA GLN A 58 -25.48 -0.19 6.51
C GLN A 58 -25.86 0.86 5.47
N LEU A 59 -25.03 1.09 4.44
CA LEU A 59 -25.35 2.03 3.36
C LEU A 59 -26.62 1.63 2.60
N ALA A 60 -26.80 0.33 2.34
CA ALA A 60 -27.98 -0.20 1.64
C ALA A 60 -29.28 0.01 2.41
N ARG A 61 -29.22 0.05 3.75
CA ARG A 61 -30.39 0.37 4.60
C ARG A 61 -30.70 1.86 4.61
N GLN A 62 -29.70 2.72 4.41
CA GLN A 62 -29.84 4.17 4.46
C GLN A 62 -30.28 4.77 3.12
N GLY A 63 -29.93 4.15 1.99
CA GLY A 63 -30.28 4.67 0.69
C GLY A 63 -29.71 3.87 -0.49
N THR A 64 -29.55 4.55 -1.64
CA THR A 64 -29.25 3.90 -2.91
C THR A 64 -27.74 3.77 -3.12
N ILE A 65 -27.26 2.56 -3.42
CA ILE A 65 -25.83 2.32 -3.69
C ILE A 65 -25.53 2.39 -5.19
N VAL A 66 -24.54 3.19 -5.54
CA VAL A 66 -23.97 3.28 -6.87
C VAL A 66 -22.51 2.82 -6.81
N TYR A 67 -22.23 1.63 -7.32
CA TYR A 67 -20.86 1.12 -7.40
C TYR A 67 -20.12 1.83 -8.54
N VAL A 68 -18.91 2.30 -8.29
CA VAL A 68 -18.12 3.01 -9.32
C VAL A 68 -16.81 2.28 -9.54
N MET A 69 -16.55 1.86 -10.78
CA MET A 69 -15.30 1.22 -11.18
C MET A 69 -14.52 2.10 -12.17
N ARG A 70 -13.20 1.96 -12.17
CA ARG A 70 -12.33 2.80 -13.01
C ARG A 70 -12.43 2.47 -14.50
N TYR A 71 -12.41 1.18 -14.85
CA TYR A 71 -12.34 0.70 -16.23
C TYR A 71 -13.45 -0.30 -16.50
N ARG A 72 -14.09 -0.19 -17.67
CA ARG A 72 -15.03 -1.20 -18.18
C ARG A 72 -14.35 -2.56 -18.30
N SER A 73 -14.91 -3.59 -17.66
CA SER A 73 -14.50 -4.99 -17.86
C SER A 73 -15.59 -5.96 -17.46
N LEU A 74 -15.79 -6.97 -18.31
CA LEU A 74 -16.81 -7.99 -18.08
C LEU A 74 -16.38 -8.96 -16.99
N LEU A 75 -15.11 -9.40 -16.98
CA LEU A 75 -14.61 -10.31 -15.95
C LEU A 75 -14.63 -9.67 -14.56
N ASP A 76 -14.22 -8.42 -14.44
CA ASP A 76 -14.30 -7.67 -13.18
C ASP A 76 -15.73 -7.50 -12.71
N TYR A 77 -16.64 -7.21 -13.64
CA TYR A 77 -18.05 -7.07 -13.35
C TYR A 77 -18.66 -8.39 -12.86
N LEU A 78 -18.32 -9.52 -13.49
CA LEU A 78 -18.75 -10.85 -13.06
C LEU A 78 -18.13 -11.26 -11.72
N LEU A 79 -16.88 -10.85 -11.45
CA LEU A 79 -16.24 -11.04 -10.15
C LEU A 79 -17.02 -10.30 -9.06
N VAL A 80 -17.29 -9.01 -9.26
CA VAL A 80 -18.07 -8.20 -8.32
C VAL A 80 -19.45 -8.82 -8.12
N ASN A 81 -20.13 -9.23 -9.20
CA ASN A 81 -21.41 -9.93 -9.10
C ASN A 81 -21.32 -11.19 -8.24
N ALA A 82 -20.34 -12.06 -8.48
CA ALA A 82 -20.17 -13.30 -7.72
C ALA A 82 -19.89 -13.03 -6.23
N VAL A 83 -19.08 -12.02 -5.93
CA VAL A 83 -18.73 -11.64 -4.56
C VAL A 83 -19.94 -11.01 -3.84
N LEU A 84 -20.63 -10.04 -4.46
CA LEU A 84 -21.83 -9.45 -3.87
C LEU A 84 -22.92 -10.51 -3.62
N LEU A 85 -23.12 -11.44 -4.56
CA LEU A 85 -24.07 -12.53 -4.40
C LEU A 85 -23.68 -13.46 -3.25
N ARG A 86 -22.39 -13.79 -3.10
CA ARG A 86 -21.90 -14.66 -2.03
C ARG A 86 -22.09 -14.04 -0.64
N GLU A 87 -21.86 -12.73 -0.52
CA GLU A 87 -21.97 -12.00 0.75
C GLU A 87 -23.39 -11.46 1.02
N GLY A 88 -24.38 -11.75 0.16
CA GLY A 88 -25.77 -11.30 0.31
C GLY A 88 -25.96 -9.78 0.16
N LEU A 89 -25.12 -9.14 -0.64
CA LEU A 89 -25.10 -7.69 -0.84
C LEU A 89 -25.96 -7.24 -2.04
N PRO A 90 -26.42 -5.97 -2.09
CA PRO A 90 -27.28 -5.48 -3.16
C PRO A 90 -26.62 -5.55 -4.54
N LEU A 91 -27.28 -6.26 -5.46
CA LEU A 91 -26.80 -6.49 -6.82
C LEU A 91 -27.15 -5.34 -7.76
N ALA A 92 -26.19 -4.93 -8.60
CA ALA A 92 -26.39 -3.86 -9.57
C ALA A 92 -27.33 -4.29 -10.71
N ARG A 93 -28.39 -3.53 -10.94
CA ARG A 93 -29.40 -3.82 -11.97
C ARG A 93 -29.03 -3.25 -13.34
N PHE A 94 -28.04 -2.37 -13.39
CA PHE A 94 -27.52 -1.78 -14.61
C PHE A 94 -26.01 -1.53 -14.54
N ALA A 95 -25.33 -1.79 -15.65
CA ALA A 95 -23.97 -1.32 -15.90
C ALA A 95 -23.71 -1.00 -17.38
N PRO A 96 -23.04 0.11 -17.72
CA PRO A 96 -22.88 0.51 -19.11
C PRO A 96 -21.80 -0.31 -19.84
N GLY A 97 -22.13 -0.80 -21.04
CA GLY A 97 -21.17 -1.45 -21.95
C GLY A 97 -20.71 -2.85 -21.54
N VAL A 98 -21.42 -3.53 -20.64
CA VAL A 98 -21.23 -4.94 -20.28
C VAL A 98 -22.53 -5.71 -20.49
N SER A 99 -22.45 -7.03 -20.67
CA SER A 99 -23.61 -7.90 -20.81
C SER A 99 -23.39 -9.22 -20.09
N THR A 100 -24.34 -9.61 -19.24
CA THR A 100 -24.32 -10.87 -18.50
C THR A 100 -25.10 -11.97 -19.19
N VAL A 101 -25.75 -11.69 -20.33
CA VAL A 101 -26.69 -12.60 -21.01
C VAL A 101 -26.07 -13.97 -21.22
N TRP A 102 -24.84 -14.07 -21.75
CA TRP A 102 -24.17 -15.34 -22.01
C TRP A 102 -23.79 -16.16 -20.75
N PHE A 103 -23.87 -15.55 -19.57
CA PHE A 103 -23.59 -16.21 -18.29
C PHE A 103 -24.86 -16.62 -17.54
N ARG A 104 -26.04 -16.40 -18.14
CA ARG A 104 -27.34 -16.83 -17.61
C ARG A 104 -27.58 -18.33 -17.85
N PRO A 105 -28.52 -18.95 -17.12
CA PRO A 105 -29.04 -20.27 -17.47
C PRO A 105 -29.56 -20.31 -18.93
N LEU A 106 -29.37 -21.44 -19.63
CA LEU A 106 -29.73 -21.58 -21.05
C LEU A 106 -31.18 -21.19 -21.36
N ARG A 107 -32.12 -21.55 -20.47
CA ARG A 107 -33.53 -21.16 -20.56
C ARG A 107 -33.72 -19.64 -20.63
N GLU A 108 -33.00 -18.89 -19.80
CA GLU A 108 -33.12 -17.44 -19.73
C GLU A 108 -32.47 -16.75 -20.92
N ILE A 109 -31.39 -17.33 -21.45
CA ILE A 109 -30.77 -16.86 -22.70
C ILE A 109 -31.79 -16.92 -23.85
N LEU A 110 -32.46 -18.07 -23.99
CA LEU A 110 -33.47 -18.26 -25.04
C LEU A 110 -34.64 -17.27 -24.88
N VAL A 111 -35.16 -17.12 -23.66
CA VAL A 111 -36.23 -16.16 -23.34
C VAL A 111 -35.79 -14.72 -23.63
N TRP A 112 -34.55 -14.36 -23.32
CA TRP A 112 -34.02 -13.03 -23.57
C TRP A 112 -34.00 -12.69 -25.05
N PHE A 113 -33.51 -13.59 -25.93
CA PHE A 113 -33.52 -13.39 -27.37
C PHE A 113 -34.94 -13.28 -27.95
N LEU A 114 -35.88 -14.07 -27.45
CA LEU A 114 -37.30 -14.00 -27.84
C LEU A 114 -37.93 -12.65 -27.45
N ARG A 115 -37.61 -12.13 -26.26
CA ARG A 115 -38.09 -10.82 -25.78
C ARG A 115 -37.41 -9.65 -26.50
N GLN A 116 -36.15 -9.81 -26.92
CA GLN A 116 -35.39 -8.74 -27.57
C GLN A 116 -35.92 -8.42 -28.98
N ARG A 117 -36.49 -9.41 -29.68
CA ARG A 117 -37.20 -9.20 -30.95
C ARG A 117 -38.43 -8.28 -30.82
N ARG A 118 -38.92 -8.00 -29.60
CA ARG A 118 -40.14 -7.23 -29.31
C ARG A 118 -39.90 -5.87 -28.64
N ARG A 119 -38.65 -5.43 -28.42
CA ARG A 119 -38.37 -4.17 -27.70
C ARG A 119 -37.86 -3.05 -28.62
N ALA A 120 -38.50 -1.89 -28.51
CA ALA A 120 -37.91 -0.62 -28.94
C ALA A 120 -36.68 -0.31 -28.07
N ARG A 121 -35.62 0.21 -28.71
CA ARG A 121 -34.33 0.49 -28.07
C ARG A 121 -34.46 1.76 -27.23
N ALA A 122 -34.93 1.63 -25.99
CA ALA A 122 -34.94 2.74 -25.05
C ALA A 122 -33.51 3.28 -24.83
N SER A 123 -33.40 4.59 -24.61
CA SER A 123 -32.14 5.25 -24.27
C SER A 123 -31.51 4.57 -23.05
N VAL A 124 -30.27 4.09 -23.20
CA VAL A 124 -29.49 3.40 -22.16
C VAL A 124 -29.28 4.31 -20.93
N ASN A 125 -29.24 5.63 -21.14
CA ASN A 125 -29.04 6.62 -20.07
C ASN A 125 -30.30 6.81 -19.23
N ALA A 126 -31.49 6.78 -19.86
CA ALA A 126 -32.77 6.91 -19.16
C ALA A 126 -33.03 5.73 -18.20
N ALA A 127 -32.53 4.54 -18.54
CA ALA A 127 -32.63 3.37 -17.66
C ALA A 127 -31.81 3.54 -16.37
N CYS A 128 -30.64 4.18 -16.43
CA CYS A 128 -29.80 4.41 -15.26
C CYS A 128 -30.46 5.36 -14.26
N ALA A 129 -30.98 6.50 -14.73
CA ALA A 129 -31.68 7.47 -13.90
C ALA A 129 -32.90 6.84 -13.23
N ALA A 130 -33.73 6.14 -14.01
CA ALA A 130 -34.97 5.54 -13.52
C ALA A 130 -34.75 4.46 -12.45
N LEU A 131 -33.65 3.69 -12.53
CA LEU A 131 -33.30 2.70 -11.51
C LEU A 131 -32.86 3.36 -10.20
N VAL A 132 -32.08 4.43 -10.29
CA VAL A 132 -31.63 5.18 -9.10
C VAL A 132 -32.81 5.86 -8.42
N THR A 133 -33.76 6.41 -9.19
CA THR A 133 -35.00 6.97 -8.63
C THR A 133 -35.85 5.94 -7.87
N ARG A 134 -35.71 4.65 -8.19
CA ARG A 134 -36.40 3.55 -7.49
C ARG A 134 -35.64 2.98 -6.30
N GLY A 135 -34.46 3.51 -6.00
CA GLY A 135 -33.60 2.95 -4.97
C GLY A 135 -32.86 1.68 -5.39
N GLU A 136 -32.82 1.36 -6.69
CA GLU A 136 -32.15 0.15 -7.16
C GLU A 136 -30.64 0.39 -7.38
N PRO A 137 -29.75 -0.52 -6.95
CA PRO A 137 -28.32 -0.34 -7.13
C PRO A 137 -27.89 -0.37 -8.60
N VAL A 138 -26.91 0.46 -8.94
CA VAL A 138 -26.31 0.50 -10.29
C VAL A 138 -24.78 0.48 -10.21
N LEU A 139 -24.11 0.08 -11.29
CA LEU A 139 -22.65 0.07 -11.38
C LEU A 139 -22.18 0.88 -12.59
N LEU A 140 -21.29 1.85 -12.37
CA LEU A 140 -20.76 2.72 -13.40
C LEU A 140 -19.28 2.50 -13.67
N PHE A 141 -18.87 2.76 -14.92
CA PHE A 141 -17.47 2.76 -15.33
C PHE A 141 -17.00 4.17 -15.69
N MET A 142 -15.95 4.65 -15.02
CA MET A 142 -15.41 6.00 -15.24
C MET A 142 -14.71 6.16 -16.60
N ARG A 143 -14.15 5.08 -17.15
CA ARG A 143 -13.46 5.07 -18.45
C ARG A 143 -13.91 3.90 -19.31
N SER A 144 -14.12 4.17 -20.60
CA SER A 144 -14.23 3.11 -21.60
C SER A 144 -12.85 2.48 -21.84
N GLN A 145 -12.81 1.24 -22.34
CA GLN A 145 -11.55 0.64 -22.75
C GLN A 145 -11.05 1.39 -24.00
N ALA A 146 -10.02 2.22 -23.84
CA ALA A 146 -9.31 2.78 -24.98
C ALA A 146 -8.63 1.62 -25.73
N VAL A 147 -9.19 1.24 -26.88
CA VAL A 147 -8.44 0.44 -27.85
C VAL A 147 -7.28 1.32 -28.31
N ALA A 148 -6.06 0.84 -28.14
CA ALA A 148 -4.89 1.52 -28.65
C ALA A 148 -4.92 1.48 -30.18
N GLY A 149 -5.60 2.44 -30.82
CA GLY A 149 -5.66 2.53 -32.28
C GLY A 149 -6.66 3.57 -32.82
N ARG A 150 -6.16 4.75 -33.19
CA ARG A 150 -6.73 5.75 -34.13
C ARG A 150 -8.23 6.14 -34.00
N ARG A 151 -8.52 7.25 -33.30
CA ARG A 151 -9.11 8.53 -33.83
C ARG A 151 -9.52 9.46 -32.69
N ARG A 152 -9.45 10.78 -32.91
CA ARG A 152 -9.91 11.84 -31.96
C ARG A 152 -11.39 11.72 -31.55
N ARG A 153 -12.25 11.09 -32.36
CA ARG A 153 -13.67 10.83 -32.03
C ARG A 153 -13.86 9.75 -30.94
N GLU A 154 -12.90 8.84 -30.75
CA GLU A 154 -12.98 7.81 -29.70
C GLU A 154 -12.63 8.35 -28.30
N LEU A 155 -11.94 9.50 -28.22
CA LEU A 155 -11.64 10.18 -26.94
C LEU A 155 -12.89 10.78 -26.28
N ALA A 156 -13.94 11.11 -27.05
CA ALA A 156 -15.24 11.50 -26.50
C ALA A 156 -15.99 10.29 -25.93
N ALA A 157 -15.97 9.15 -26.65
CA ALA A 157 -16.45 7.86 -26.17
C ALA A 157 -15.62 7.28 -24.99
N ALA A 158 -14.47 7.89 -24.65
CA ALA A 158 -13.62 7.53 -23.51
C ALA A 158 -14.12 8.04 -22.16
N ARG A 159 -15.13 8.92 -22.14
CA ARG A 159 -15.73 9.52 -20.93
C ARG A 159 -17.16 9.02 -20.67
N LEU A 160 -17.44 7.73 -20.90
CA LEU A 160 -18.73 7.12 -20.57
C LEU A 160 -19.24 7.54 -19.18
N GLY A 161 -18.35 7.59 -18.17
CA GLY A 161 -18.74 7.93 -16.80
C GLY A 161 -19.31 9.35 -16.62
N SER A 162 -18.88 10.36 -17.37
CA SER A 162 -19.39 11.73 -17.12
C SER A 162 -20.85 11.89 -17.51
N GLU A 163 -21.30 11.23 -18.58
CA GLU A 163 -22.70 11.29 -19.01
C GLU A 163 -23.63 10.65 -17.98
N TYR A 164 -23.27 9.48 -17.41
CA TYR A 164 -24.07 8.87 -16.35
C TYR A 164 -24.03 9.66 -15.03
N LEU A 165 -22.96 10.40 -14.76
CA LEU A 165 -22.89 11.26 -13.56
C LEU A 165 -23.85 12.45 -13.65
N HIS A 166 -24.11 12.99 -14.84
CA HIS A 166 -25.15 14.00 -15.03
C HIS A 166 -26.53 13.45 -14.67
N GLU A 167 -26.87 12.28 -15.21
CA GLU A 167 -28.15 11.61 -14.93
C GLU A 167 -28.31 11.25 -13.45
N LEU A 168 -27.23 10.81 -12.79
CA LEU A 168 -27.26 10.53 -11.36
C LEU A 168 -27.48 11.78 -10.50
N LEU A 169 -26.84 12.90 -10.84
CA LEU A 169 -27.08 14.15 -10.11
C LEU A 169 -28.54 14.56 -10.20
N ARG A 170 -29.13 14.50 -11.40
CA ARG A 170 -30.55 14.81 -11.62
C ARG A 170 -31.47 13.85 -10.87
N ALA A 171 -31.19 12.54 -10.95
CA ALA A 171 -31.97 11.53 -10.24
C ALA A 171 -31.88 11.69 -8.71
N SER A 172 -30.71 12.06 -8.19
CA SER A 172 -30.53 12.24 -6.74
C SER A 172 -31.28 13.44 -6.17
N GLN A 173 -31.55 14.46 -6.97
CA GLN A 173 -32.38 15.60 -6.56
C GLN A 173 -33.88 15.27 -6.53
N ALA A 174 -34.29 14.20 -7.23
CA ALA A 174 -35.68 13.77 -7.30
C ALA A 174 -36.04 12.73 -6.22
N VAL A 175 -35.09 12.33 -5.37
CA VAL A 175 -35.23 11.25 -4.39
C VAL A 175 -34.87 11.78 -3.01
N GLU A 176 -35.70 11.50 -2.00
CA GLU A 176 -35.43 11.91 -0.62
C GLU A 176 -34.33 11.06 0.05
N GLN A 177 -34.15 9.82 -0.41
CA GLN A 177 -33.12 8.92 0.10
C GLN A 177 -31.72 9.31 -0.40
N PRO A 178 -30.68 9.18 0.45
CA PRO A 178 -29.31 9.48 0.06
C PRO A 178 -28.80 8.52 -1.03
N VAL A 179 -28.05 9.07 -1.98
CA VAL A 179 -27.35 8.28 -3.01
C VAL A 179 -25.86 8.21 -2.66
N PHE A 180 -25.35 6.98 -2.49
CA PHE A 180 -23.97 6.70 -2.13
C PHE A 180 -23.17 6.24 -3.34
N LEU A 181 -22.16 7.01 -3.73
CA LEU A 181 -21.18 6.58 -4.73
C LEU A 181 -20.06 5.81 -4.03
N VAL A 182 -19.98 4.50 -4.26
CA VAL A 182 -19.00 3.61 -3.62
C VAL A 182 -17.93 3.21 -4.64
N PRO A 183 -16.69 3.73 -4.55
CA PRO A 183 -15.60 3.31 -5.40
C PRO A 183 -15.24 1.84 -5.15
N VAL A 184 -15.27 0.99 -6.18
CA VAL A 184 -14.90 -0.42 -6.10
C VAL A 184 -13.58 -0.64 -6.84
N ALA A 185 -12.58 -1.12 -6.11
CA ALA A 185 -11.27 -1.47 -6.65
C ALA A 185 -10.99 -2.96 -6.46
N ILE A 186 -10.56 -3.64 -7.54
CA ILE A 186 -10.13 -5.04 -7.51
C ILE A 186 -8.61 -5.08 -7.47
N PHE A 187 -8.08 -5.71 -6.43
CA PHE A 187 -6.66 -5.97 -6.23
C PHE A 187 -6.34 -7.38 -6.72
N ARG A 188 -5.28 -7.52 -7.52
CA ARG A 188 -4.90 -8.78 -8.15
C ARG A 188 -3.44 -9.09 -7.84
N GLY A 189 -3.20 -10.09 -6.98
CA GLY A 189 -1.88 -10.62 -6.65
C GLY A 189 -1.04 -9.75 -5.72
N LYS A 190 0.22 -10.17 -5.48
CA LYS A 190 1.31 -9.45 -4.78
C LYS A 190 2.51 -9.03 -5.70
N GLY A 191 2.31 -8.48 -6.92
CA GLY A 191 3.37 -7.99 -7.82
C GLY A 191 3.58 -6.46 -7.98
N PHE A 192 4.83 -6.00 -7.89
CA PHE A 192 5.24 -4.61 -8.18
C PHE A 192 4.98 -4.15 -9.62
N ARG A 193 4.39 -2.96 -9.77
CA ARG A 193 4.38 -2.22 -11.05
C ARG A 193 5.79 -1.76 -11.42
N ARG A 194 6.50 -2.53 -12.25
CA ARG A 194 7.70 -2.09 -12.97
C ARG A 194 7.36 -1.76 -14.43
N LYS A 195 7.77 -0.58 -14.91
CA LYS A 195 7.87 -0.30 -16.36
C LYS A 195 9.26 -0.73 -16.84
N GLU A 196 9.39 -1.82 -17.62
CA GLU A 196 10.35 -2.08 -18.73
C GLU A 196 10.93 -3.53 -18.84
N SER A 197 10.75 -4.14 -20.03
CA SER A 197 11.71 -4.88 -20.91
C SER A 197 10.94 -5.84 -21.85
N ARG A 198 11.22 -5.84 -23.17
CA ARG A 198 10.43 -6.50 -24.25
C ARG A 198 10.07 -7.99 -23.99
N LEU A 199 10.94 -8.76 -23.33
CA LEU A 199 10.72 -10.19 -23.04
C LEU A 199 10.07 -10.46 -21.67
N ALA A 200 10.34 -9.62 -20.67
CA ALA A 200 9.65 -9.66 -19.38
C ALA A 200 8.18 -9.18 -19.49
N THR A 201 7.83 -8.55 -20.61
CA THR A 201 6.45 -8.14 -20.94
C THR A 201 5.47 -9.32 -20.99
N LEU A 202 5.94 -10.50 -21.40
CA LEU A 202 5.08 -11.67 -21.58
C LEU A 202 4.79 -12.42 -20.27
N LEU A 203 5.74 -12.42 -19.34
CA LEU A 203 5.70 -13.27 -18.13
C LEU A 203 5.33 -12.50 -16.84
N TYR A 204 5.57 -11.18 -16.75
CA TYR A 204 5.23 -10.40 -15.53
C TYR A 204 4.68 -8.98 -15.79
N SER A 205 4.57 -8.48 -17.04
CA SER A 205 3.98 -7.15 -17.34
C SER A 205 2.48 -7.19 -17.58
N VAL A 206 1.72 -7.62 -16.57
CA VAL A 206 0.29 -7.84 -16.73
C VAL A 206 -0.54 -7.11 -15.68
N GLN A 207 -0.26 -5.83 -15.43
CA GLN A 207 -1.09 -5.05 -14.49
C GLN A 207 -1.51 -3.66 -14.98
N ASP A 208 -1.10 -3.27 -16.20
CA ASP A 208 -1.64 -2.08 -16.90
C ASP A 208 -2.28 -2.56 -18.22
N ALA A 209 -3.59 -2.84 -18.20
CA ALA A 209 -4.33 -3.60 -19.23
C ALA A 209 -4.37 -2.93 -20.64
N PRO A 210 -4.54 -3.74 -21.72
CA PRO A 210 -5.89 -3.88 -22.30
C PRO A 210 -6.19 -5.30 -22.84
N GLY A 211 -7.19 -5.98 -22.29
CA GLY A 211 -7.75 -7.22 -22.85
C GLY A 211 -8.43 -8.12 -21.80
N GLU A 212 -9.62 -8.65 -22.11
CA GLU A 212 -10.34 -9.58 -21.22
C GLU A 212 -9.59 -10.93 -21.08
N ALA A 213 -9.00 -11.46 -22.16
CA ALA A 213 -8.20 -12.70 -22.09
C ALA A 213 -6.98 -12.58 -21.16
N LYS A 214 -6.37 -11.40 -21.10
CA LYS A 214 -5.23 -11.10 -20.23
C LYS A 214 -5.65 -11.02 -18.75
N ARG A 215 -6.85 -10.49 -18.48
CA ARG A 215 -7.46 -10.48 -17.13
C ARG A 215 -7.80 -11.90 -16.68
N LEU A 216 -8.33 -12.73 -17.59
CA LEU A 216 -8.61 -14.14 -17.33
C LEU A 216 -7.35 -14.90 -16.87
N PHE A 217 -6.25 -14.73 -17.60
CA PHE A 217 -4.96 -15.36 -17.25
C PHE A 217 -4.44 -14.91 -15.88
N ASN A 218 -4.56 -13.63 -15.55
CA ASN A 218 -4.21 -13.13 -14.21
C ASN A 218 -5.06 -13.72 -13.09
N TYR A 219 -6.36 -13.89 -13.31
CA TYR A 219 -7.24 -14.51 -12.32
C TYR A 219 -6.89 -15.98 -12.13
N LEU A 220 -6.52 -16.70 -13.20
CA LEU A 220 -6.06 -18.08 -13.10
C LEU A 220 -4.80 -18.21 -12.23
N TRP A 221 -3.85 -17.28 -12.38
CA TRP A 221 -2.56 -17.36 -11.68
C TRP A 221 -2.57 -16.78 -10.26
N ASN A 222 -3.42 -15.78 -9.99
CA ASN A 222 -3.49 -15.07 -8.70
C ASN A 222 -4.87 -15.21 -8.04
N ALA A 223 -5.57 -16.33 -8.27
CA ALA A 223 -6.95 -16.55 -7.81
C ALA A 223 -7.08 -16.42 -6.29
N GLU A 224 -6.13 -16.98 -5.54
CA GLU A 224 -6.10 -16.96 -4.07
C GLU A 224 -5.67 -15.61 -3.49
N GLU A 225 -5.07 -14.74 -4.30
CA GLU A 225 -4.50 -13.46 -3.85
C GLU A 225 -5.31 -12.24 -4.31
N THR A 226 -6.44 -12.47 -4.98
CA THR A 226 -7.29 -11.39 -5.47
C THR A 226 -8.21 -10.91 -4.35
N GLN A 227 -8.23 -9.61 -4.08
CA GLN A 227 -9.06 -9.00 -3.04
C GLN A 227 -9.93 -7.88 -3.62
N LEU A 228 -11.14 -7.72 -3.08
CA LEU A 228 -12.01 -6.59 -3.38
C LEU A 228 -11.94 -5.57 -2.24
N THR A 229 -11.55 -4.33 -2.54
CA THR A 229 -11.65 -3.22 -1.57
C THR A 229 -12.63 -2.17 -2.05
N LEU A 230 -13.34 -1.61 -1.08
CA LEU A 230 -14.25 -0.49 -1.27
C LEU A 230 -13.52 0.77 -0.79
N GLY A 231 -13.51 1.80 -1.63
CA GLY A 231 -13.05 3.12 -1.25
C GLY A 231 -14.09 3.84 -0.40
N ARG A 232 -13.67 4.96 0.20
CA ARG A 232 -14.57 5.88 0.91
C ARG A 232 -15.72 6.33 0.01
N GLU A 233 -16.93 6.18 0.50
CA GLU A 233 -18.15 6.59 -0.18
C GLU A 233 -18.26 8.11 -0.27
N ILE A 234 -18.89 8.57 -1.35
CA ILE A 234 -19.30 9.96 -1.52
C ILE A 234 -20.82 10.00 -1.41
N VAL A 235 -21.32 10.73 -0.41
CA VAL A 235 -22.75 11.04 -0.27
C VAL A 235 -23.06 12.17 -1.24
N LEU A 236 -23.90 11.89 -2.25
CA LEU A 236 -24.10 12.83 -3.35
C LEU A 236 -24.81 14.12 -2.91
N GLY A 237 -25.76 14.02 -1.97
CA GLY A 237 -26.46 15.18 -1.39
C GLY A 237 -25.50 16.18 -0.74
N HIS A 238 -24.68 15.72 0.21
CA HIS A 238 -23.68 16.57 0.85
C HIS A 238 -22.67 17.17 -0.14
N PHE A 239 -22.30 16.43 -1.18
CA PHE A 239 -21.40 16.95 -2.22
C PHE A 239 -22.03 18.09 -3.02
N ILE A 240 -23.35 18.07 -3.24
CA ILE A 240 -24.08 19.16 -3.90
C ILE A 240 -24.18 20.38 -2.97
N GLU A 241 -24.50 20.16 -1.69
CA GLU A 241 -24.61 21.19 -0.65
C GLU A 241 -23.30 21.94 -0.41
N GLU A 242 -22.14 21.28 -0.56
CA GLU A 242 -20.81 21.89 -0.41
C GLU A 242 -20.50 22.91 -1.52
N TYR A 243 -21.15 22.80 -2.70
CA TYR A 243 -20.88 23.61 -3.88
C TYR A 243 -22.15 24.21 -4.52
N PRO A 244 -22.96 24.99 -3.77
CA PRO A 244 -24.31 25.40 -4.19
C PRO A 244 -24.33 26.40 -5.36
N ARG A 245 -23.20 27.07 -5.65
CA ARG A 245 -23.07 28.09 -6.70
C ARG A 245 -22.41 27.58 -7.99
N GLU A 246 -22.07 26.30 -8.08
CA GLU A 246 -21.44 25.73 -9.28
C GLU A 246 -22.47 25.25 -10.30
N SER A 247 -22.17 25.40 -11.60
CA SER A 247 -23.00 24.80 -12.65
C SER A 247 -22.91 23.28 -12.64
N GLU A 248 -23.96 22.59 -13.09
CA GLU A 248 -24.04 21.11 -13.17
C GLU A 248 -22.78 20.50 -13.80
N ASP A 249 -22.30 21.06 -14.91
CA ASP A 249 -21.06 20.62 -15.58
C ASP A 249 -19.79 20.72 -14.72
N ARG A 250 -19.68 21.75 -13.87
CA ARG A 250 -18.52 21.91 -12.98
C ARG A 250 -18.60 20.91 -11.83
N LEU A 251 -19.79 20.72 -11.26
CA LEU A 251 -20.05 19.71 -10.24
C LEU A 251 -19.69 18.31 -10.74
N VAL A 252 -20.16 17.91 -11.93
CA VAL A 252 -19.81 16.60 -12.53
C VAL A 252 -18.31 16.46 -12.75
N ARG A 253 -17.63 17.49 -13.27
CA ARG A 253 -16.17 17.43 -13.47
C ARG A 253 -15.43 17.29 -12.14
N ARG A 254 -15.86 17.99 -11.10
CA ARG A 254 -15.29 17.93 -9.76
C ARG A 254 -15.53 16.55 -9.14
N LEU A 255 -16.75 16.03 -9.21
CA LEU A 255 -17.13 14.71 -8.74
C LEU A 255 -16.36 13.60 -9.47
N ALA A 256 -16.30 13.66 -10.79
CA ALA A 256 -15.55 12.71 -11.61
C ALA A 256 -14.04 12.74 -11.26
N ARG A 257 -13.48 13.92 -10.99
CA ARG A 257 -12.10 14.06 -10.54
C ARG A 257 -11.89 13.48 -9.14
N ALA A 258 -12.81 13.74 -8.21
CA ALA A 258 -12.77 13.17 -6.86
C ALA A 258 -12.83 11.65 -6.91
N LEU A 259 -13.81 11.07 -7.62
CA LEU A 259 -13.94 9.62 -7.83
C LEU A 259 -12.69 9.02 -8.47
N GLN A 260 -12.11 9.67 -9.49
CA GLN A 260 -10.86 9.20 -10.10
C GLN A 260 -9.68 9.26 -9.12
N ILE A 261 -9.60 10.29 -8.27
CA ILE A 261 -8.57 10.40 -7.23
C ILE A 261 -8.77 9.29 -6.19
N PHE A 262 -9.99 9.05 -5.72
CA PHE A 262 -10.29 7.96 -4.78
C PHE A 262 -9.95 6.60 -5.39
N LEU A 263 -10.49 6.26 -6.58
CA LEU A 263 -10.17 5.01 -7.27
C LEU A 263 -8.67 4.82 -7.51
N TYR A 264 -7.97 5.90 -7.87
CA TYR A 264 -6.52 5.87 -8.07
C TYR A 264 -5.74 5.73 -6.77
N ARG A 265 -6.20 6.36 -5.68
CA ARG A 265 -5.65 6.19 -4.35
C ARG A 265 -5.84 4.74 -3.94
N GLU A 266 -7.08 4.23 -3.88
CA GLU A 266 -7.42 2.84 -3.55
C GLU A 266 -6.54 1.85 -4.31
N GLU A 267 -6.47 1.93 -5.65
CA GLU A 267 -5.60 1.06 -6.45
C GLU A 267 -4.10 1.20 -6.14
N ARG A 268 -3.64 2.35 -5.61
CA ARG A 268 -2.24 2.61 -5.22
C ARG A 268 -1.94 2.30 -3.77
N LEU A 269 -2.94 2.26 -2.89
CA LEU A 269 -2.78 1.99 -1.45
C LEU A 269 -2.05 0.67 -1.24
N VAL A 270 -2.26 -0.27 -2.16
CA VAL A 270 -1.78 -1.64 -2.09
C VAL A 270 -0.37 -1.83 -2.70
N TRP A 271 0.19 -0.84 -3.40
CA TRP A 271 1.43 -1.05 -4.17
C TRP A 271 2.49 0.02 -3.99
N GLY A 272 2.13 1.16 -3.39
CA GLY A 272 2.96 2.36 -3.41
C GLY A 272 3.07 2.96 -4.82
N PRO A 273 4.00 3.90 -5.05
CA PRO A 273 4.19 4.50 -6.36
C PRO A 273 4.83 3.50 -7.33
N ALA A 274 4.53 3.63 -8.63
CA ALA A 274 5.12 2.77 -9.65
C ALA A 274 6.65 2.88 -9.65
N LEU A 275 7.34 1.74 -9.60
CA LEU A 275 8.79 1.68 -9.54
C LEU A 275 9.36 1.97 -10.92
N LEU A 276 10.16 3.04 -11.01
CA LEU A 276 10.79 3.45 -12.24
C LEU A 276 11.98 2.54 -12.55
N PRO A 277 12.20 2.22 -13.85
CA PRO A 277 13.38 1.47 -14.24
C PRO A 277 14.64 2.26 -13.88
N ARG A 278 15.67 1.55 -13.40
CA ARG A 278 16.94 2.13 -12.89
C ARG A 278 17.60 3.11 -13.86
N ARG A 279 17.45 2.91 -15.17
CA ARG A 279 17.96 3.83 -16.21
C ARG A 279 17.28 5.20 -16.14
N LEU A 280 15.96 5.24 -15.94
CA LEU A 280 15.20 6.47 -15.76
C LEU A 280 15.52 7.13 -14.41
N VAL A 281 15.61 6.34 -13.33
CA VAL A 281 16.03 6.84 -12.01
C VAL A 281 17.39 7.53 -12.12
N ARG A 282 18.39 6.88 -12.74
CA ARG A 282 19.72 7.45 -12.99
C ARG A 282 19.63 8.78 -13.73
N ARG A 283 18.82 8.83 -14.81
CA ARG A 283 18.65 10.04 -15.60
C ARG A 283 18.05 11.17 -14.77
N GLN A 284 17.07 10.88 -13.92
CA GLN A 284 16.42 11.90 -13.09
C GLN A 284 17.34 12.40 -11.96
N VAL A 285 18.06 11.50 -11.30
CA VAL A 285 18.99 11.82 -10.19
C VAL A 285 20.20 12.62 -10.70
N LEU A 286 20.74 12.27 -11.86
CA LEU A 286 21.96 12.90 -12.39
C LEU A 286 21.71 14.17 -13.23
N ARG A 287 20.47 14.45 -13.64
CA ARG A 287 20.12 15.65 -14.45
C ARG A 287 19.83 16.89 -13.59
N ASP A 288 20.48 16.98 -12.43
CA ASP A 288 20.32 18.11 -11.53
C ASP A 288 21.30 19.24 -11.88
N PRO A 289 20.87 20.52 -11.95
CA PRO A 289 21.76 21.64 -12.25
C PRO A 289 22.94 21.78 -11.26
N GLU A 290 22.72 21.45 -10.00
CA GLU A 290 23.75 21.47 -8.95
C GLU A 290 24.82 20.40 -9.21
N MET A 291 24.40 19.22 -9.67
CA MET A 291 25.32 18.15 -10.08
C MET A 291 26.20 18.60 -11.26
N VAL A 292 25.60 19.27 -12.26
CA VAL A 292 26.36 19.79 -13.42
C VAL A 292 27.41 20.81 -12.97
N ARG A 293 27.06 21.72 -12.05
CA ARG A 293 28.01 22.69 -11.48
C ARG A 293 29.14 22.00 -10.72
N LEU A 294 28.81 21.04 -9.85
CA LEU A 294 29.81 20.29 -9.08
C LEU A 294 30.78 19.53 -9.99
N VAL A 295 30.27 18.86 -11.03
CA VAL A 295 31.10 18.15 -12.00
C VAL A 295 32.04 19.10 -12.74
N ARG A 296 31.58 20.31 -13.11
CA ARG A 296 32.43 21.31 -13.76
C ARG A 296 33.55 21.79 -12.85
N ARG A 297 33.23 22.08 -11.59
CA ARG A 297 34.20 22.52 -10.57
C ARG A 297 35.28 21.46 -10.35
N ILE A 298 34.88 20.23 -10.03
CA ILE A 298 35.80 19.12 -9.75
C ILE A 298 36.65 18.77 -10.99
N ALA A 299 36.08 18.85 -12.19
CA ALA A 299 36.83 18.64 -13.43
C ALA A 299 37.95 19.69 -13.61
N ALA A 300 37.66 20.95 -13.29
CA ALA A 300 38.64 22.04 -13.34
C ALA A 300 39.72 21.88 -12.25
N GLU A 301 39.32 21.64 -11.00
CA GLU A 301 40.23 21.47 -9.86
C GLU A 301 41.19 20.28 -10.05
N ARG A 302 40.70 19.16 -10.60
CA ARG A 302 41.50 17.95 -10.82
C ARG A 302 42.24 17.94 -12.17
N GLY A 303 42.02 18.93 -13.04
CA GLY A 303 42.60 18.96 -14.40
C GLY A 303 42.16 17.80 -15.31
N VAL A 304 40.95 17.25 -15.11
CA VAL A 304 40.45 16.10 -15.89
C VAL A 304 39.23 16.49 -16.75
N THR A 305 38.98 15.71 -17.81
CA THR A 305 37.81 15.95 -18.65
C THR A 305 36.50 15.73 -17.87
N ARG A 306 35.48 16.55 -18.16
CA ARG A 306 34.13 16.40 -17.57
C ARG A 306 33.56 15.00 -17.80
N ALA A 307 33.90 14.37 -18.93
CA ALA A 307 33.48 13.01 -19.26
C ALA A 307 33.99 11.97 -18.24
N ARG A 308 35.22 12.13 -17.73
CA ARG A 308 35.79 11.26 -16.70
C ARG A 308 35.04 11.40 -15.37
N VAL A 309 34.79 12.63 -14.92
CA VAL A 309 34.04 12.91 -13.69
C VAL A 309 32.59 12.41 -13.79
N TRP A 310 31.95 12.55 -14.95
CA TRP A 310 30.63 11.97 -15.19
C TRP A 310 30.63 10.44 -15.15
N ARG A 311 31.70 9.79 -15.59
CA ARG A 311 31.86 8.32 -15.50
C ARG A 311 31.94 7.89 -14.05
N GLU A 312 32.72 8.59 -13.23
CA GLU A 312 32.84 8.38 -11.78
C GLU A 312 31.49 8.58 -11.07
N THR A 313 30.80 9.68 -11.37
CA THR A 313 29.46 9.99 -10.84
C THR A 313 28.44 8.88 -11.17
N ARG A 314 28.46 8.37 -12.42
CA ARG A 314 27.61 7.24 -12.82
C ARG A 314 28.00 5.94 -12.10
N GLY A 315 29.29 5.76 -11.81
CA GLY A 315 29.80 4.67 -10.99
C GLY A 315 29.22 4.68 -9.58
N TYR A 316 29.26 5.84 -8.90
CA TYR A 316 28.68 5.99 -7.56
C TYR A 316 27.16 5.76 -7.53
N PHE A 317 26.42 6.27 -8.51
CA PHE A 317 25.01 5.92 -8.65
C PHE A 317 24.83 4.42 -8.85
N GLY A 318 25.71 3.80 -9.65
CA GLY A 318 25.71 2.38 -9.93
C GLY A 318 25.91 1.53 -8.68
N GLU A 319 26.89 1.89 -7.86
CA GLU A 319 27.20 1.30 -6.57
C GLU A 319 26.03 1.42 -5.58
N MET A 320 25.35 2.57 -5.57
CA MET A 320 24.34 2.87 -4.56
C MET A 320 22.94 2.36 -4.90
N ALA A 321 22.40 2.76 -6.04
CA ALA A 321 20.96 2.71 -6.28
C ALA A 321 20.38 1.29 -6.37
N ALA A 322 19.20 1.10 -5.77
CA ALA A 322 18.41 -0.12 -5.90
C ALA A 322 18.02 -0.43 -7.36
N ASN A 323 17.68 -1.68 -7.63
CA ASN A 323 17.25 -2.16 -8.94
C ASN A 323 16.14 -3.20 -8.77
N PHE A 324 15.00 -2.76 -8.25
CA PHE A 324 13.84 -3.62 -8.02
C PHE A 324 13.56 -4.54 -9.21
N ASN A 325 13.55 -5.84 -8.95
CA ASN A 325 13.36 -6.91 -9.90
C ASN A 325 12.45 -7.97 -9.29
N GLY A 326 11.26 -8.14 -9.87
CA GLY A 326 10.25 -9.08 -9.37
C GLY A 326 10.75 -10.53 -9.28
N LEU A 327 11.63 -10.96 -10.19
CA LEU A 327 12.22 -12.30 -10.12
C LEU A 327 13.08 -12.48 -8.86
N TYR A 328 13.97 -11.52 -8.60
CA TYR A 328 14.86 -11.57 -7.43
C TYR A 328 14.09 -11.43 -6.13
N PHE A 329 13.07 -10.59 -6.12
CA PHE A 329 12.16 -10.49 -4.99
C PHE A 329 11.43 -11.81 -4.74
N GLY A 330 10.84 -12.44 -5.76
CA GLY A 330 10.13 -13.73 -5.60
C GLY A 330 11.04 -14.87 -5.14
N ILE A 331 12.31 -14.90 -5.58
CA ILE A 331 13.30 -15.83 -5.04
C ILE A 331 13.52 -15.59 -3.55
N LEU A 332 13.73 -14.33 -3.15
CA LEU A 332 13.96 -13.97 -1.74
C LEU A 332 12.74 -14.27 -0.88
N GLU A 333 11.54 -14.03 -1.40
CA GLU A 333 10.28 -14.35 -0.75
C GLU A 333 10.10 -15.85 -0.55
N ALA A 334 10.36 -16.68 -1.56
CA ALA A 334 10.28 -18.13 -1.45
C ALA A 334 11.27 -18.67 -0.39
N VAL A 335 12.51 -18.16 -0.40
CA VAL A 335 13.52 -18.49 0.61
C VAL A 335 13.07 -18.05 1.99
N PHE A 336 12.54 -16.84 2.13
CA PHE A 336 12.06 -16.31 3.41
C PHE A 336 10.88 -17.12 3.93
N ASN A 337 9.88 -17.44 3.11
CA ASN A 337 8.72 -18.26 3.50
C ASN A 337 9.13 -19.66 3.98
N TRP A 338 10.09 -20.29 3.29
CA TRP A 338 10.64 -21.59 3.69
C TRP A 338 11.37 -21.50 5.03
N LEU A 339 12.23 -20.49 5.17
CA LEU A 339 13.04 -20.27 6.36
C LEU A 339 12.19 -19.88 7.57
N TRP A 340 11.23 -19.00 7.38
CA TRP A 340 10.38 -18.45 8.44
C TRP A 340 9.60 -19.54 9.14
N LYS A 341 8.93 -20.41 8.37
CA LYS A 341 8.17 -21.57 8.89
C LYS A 341 9.04 -22.57 9.67
N ARG A 342 10.34 -22.56 9.41
CA ARG A 342 11.29 -23.50 10.01
C ARG A 342 11.94 -22.94 11.28
N VAL A 343 12.22 -21.63 11.30
CA VAL A 343 12.98 -20.94 12.35
C VAL A 343 12.06 -20.31 13.40
N PHE A 344 10.94 -19.72 13.00
CA PHE A 344 10.02 -19.00 13.90
C PHE A 344 8.68 -19.72 14.06
N SER A 345 8.11 -19.61 15.26
CA SER A 345 6.82 -20.23 15.60
C SER A 345 5.62 -19.35 15.24
N GLY A 346 5.82 -18.03 15.08
CA GLY A 346 4.78 -17.08 14.74
C GLY A 346 5.33 -15.69 14.41
N LEU A 347 4.48 -14.87 13.79
CA LEU A 347 4.72 -13.46 13.51
C LEU A 347 3.52 -12.65 14.00
N GLU A 348 3.72 -11.79 14.98
CA GLU A 348 2.70 -10.88 15.50
C GLU A 348 3.00 -9.46 15.01
N ILE A 349 2.01 -8.86 14.35
CA ILE A 349 2.11 -7.52 13.74
C ILE A 349 1.18 -6.59 14.52
N ILE A 350 1.72 -5.52 15.08
CA ILE A 350 0.97 -4.61 15.95
C ILE A 350 1.04 -3.19 15.40
N GLY A 351 -0.12 -2.56 15.14
CA GLY A 351 -0.20 -1.14 14.78
C GLY A 351 0.11 -0.81 13.33
N LEU A 352 0.14 -1.81 12.43
CA LEU A 352 0.40 -1.60 11.01
C LEU A 352 -0.68 -0.74 10.33
N GLU A 353 -1.92 -0.80 10.82
CA GLU A 353 -3.08 -0.11 10.27
C GLU A 353 -2.87 1.41 10.21
N ARG A 354 -2.24 1.97 11.25
CA ARG A 354 -1.92 3.40 11.35
C ARG A 354 -0.87 3.84 10.33
N VAL A 355 0.05 2.93 10.00
CA VAL A 355 1.08 3.14 9.00
C VAL A 355 0.50 3.08 7.60
N ILE A 356 -0.42 2.14 7.35
CA ILE A 356 -1.11 2.00 6.07
C ILE A 356 -1.72 3.32 5.66
N ASP A 357 -2.42 4.02 6.55
CA ASP A 357 -3.04 5.33 6.27
C ASP A 357 -2.02 6.42 5.93
N SER A 358 -0.87 6.45 6.63
CA SER A 358 0.22 7.40 6.33
C SER A 358 0.86 7.15 4.97
N VAL A 359 1.08 5.88 4.61
CA VAL A 359 1.65 5.47 3.31
C VAL A 359 0.76 5.89 2.13
N LYS A 360 -0.56 6.02 2.35
CA LYS A 360 -1.52 6.44 1.30
C LYS A 360 -1.26 7.86 0.81
N GLU A 361 -0.94 8.75 1.73
CA GLU A 361 -0.96 10.19 1.49
C GLU A 361 0.45 10.78 1.35
N HIS A 362 1.40 10.24 2.10
CA HIS A 362 2.73 10.83 2.28
C HIS A 362 3.86 9.80 2.09
N PRO A 363 5.06 10.24 1.68
CA PRO A 363 6.24 9.38 1.75
C PRO A 363 6.49 8.97 3.20
N VAL A 364 6.87 7.70 3.39
CA VAL A 364 7.12 7.10 4.69
C VAL A 364 8.55 6.58 4.77
N VAL A 365 9.19 6.82 5.91
CA VAL A 365 10.49 6.27 6.28
C VAL A 365 10.32 5.42 7.52
N LEU A 366 10.55 4.12 7.38
CA LEU A 366 10.56 3.15 8.46
C LEU A 366 11.87 3.25 9.22
N VAL A 367 11.77 3.33 10.55
CA VAL A 367 12.91 3.49 11.47
C VAL A 367 12.90 2.34 12.50
N PRO A 368 13.27 1.11 12.09
CA PRO A 368 13.37 -0.01 13.01
C PRO A 368 14.59 0.05 13.93
N CYS A 369 14.48 -0.59 15.10
CA CYS A 369 15.66 -1.06 15.85
C CYS A 369 16.38 -2.18 15.10
N HIS A 370 17.64 -2.44 15.44
CA HIS A 370 18.42 -3.50 14.79
C HIS A 370 18.96 -4.53 15.78
N ARG A 371 18.44 -5.77 15.72
CA ARG A 371 18.79 -6.89 16.62
C ARG A 371 19.27 -8.14 15.87
N SER A 372 18.78 -8.39 14.66
CA SER A 372 19.08 -9.62 13.90
C SER A 372 19.29 -9.32 12.41
N HIS A 373 19.97 -10.22 11.71
CA HIS A 373 20.01 -10.18 10.26
C HIS A 373 18.66 -10.49 9.59
N PHE A 374 17.70 -11.03 10.34
CA PHE A 374 16.32 -11.20 9.88
C PHE A 374 15.53 -9.88 9.79
N ASP A 375 15.96 -8.83 10.49
CA ASP A 375 15.30 -7.53 10.50
C ASP A 375 15.17 -6.96 9.08
N TYR A 376 16.19 -7.17 8.23
CA TYR A 376 16.22 -6.67 6.84
C TYR A 376 15.09 -7.25 5.98
N LEU A 377 14.63 -8.45 6.31
CA LEU A 377 13.70 -9.20 5.48
C LEU A 377 12.28 -9.09 6.03
N ILE A 378 12.13 -9.01 7.35
CA ILE A 378 10.82 -9.08 8.01
C ILE A 378 9.91 -7.90 7.63
N LEU A 379 10.43 -6.67 7.53
CA LEU A 379 9.62 -5.51 7.14
C LEU A 379 9.22 -5.56 5.67
N SER A 380 10.15 -5.95 4.79
CA SER A 380 9.82 -6.19 3.37
C SER A 380 8.75 -7.26 3.21
N TYR A 381 8.82 -8.32 4.02
CA TYR A 381 7.84 -9.40 4.03
C TYR A 381 6.48 -8.94 4.57
N ILE A 382 6.43 -8.23 5.69
CA ILE A 382 5.19 -7.68 6.27
C ILE A 382 4.52 -6.74 5.27
N PHE A 383 5.28 -5.83 4.66
CA PHE A 383 4.74 -4.92 3.66
C PHE A 383 4.21 -5.70 2.47
N HIS A 384 4.93 -6.72 1.99
CA HIS A 384 4.48 -7.56 0.91
C HIS A 384 3.19 -8.35 1.24
N LEU A 385 3.09 -8.96 2.43
CA LEU A 385 1.91 -9.69 2.88
C LEU A 385 0.67 -8.80 2.98
N ASN A 386 0.86 -7.55 3.40
CA ASN A 386 -0.21 -6.58 3.56
C ASN A 386 -0.46 -5.76 2.30
N TYR A 387 0.09 -6.24 1.17
CA TYR A 387 0.05 -5.57 -0.11
C TYR A 387 0.45 -4.10 0.05
N LEU A 388 1.70 -3.85 0.34
CA LEU A 388 2.32 -2.53 0.35
C LEU A 388 3.62 -2.62 -0.43
N SER A 389 4.14 -1.47 -0.89
CA SER A 389 5.47 -1.42 -1.47
C SER A 389 6.54 -1.74 -0.41
N PRO A 390 7.35 -2.80 -0.58
CA PRO A 390 8.51 -3.06 0.24
C PRO A 390 9.41 -1.84 0.24
N PRO A 391 10.02 -1.56 1.39
CA PRO A 391 10.86 -0.41 1.53
C PRO A 391 12.11 -0.53 0.67
N HIS A 392 12.62 0.63 0.24
CA HIS A 392 14.01 0.76 -0.17
C HIS A 392 14.88 0.75 1.08
N ILE A 393 15.67 -0.32 1.26
CA ILE A 393 16.44 -0.54 2.48
C ILE A 393 17.82 0.08 2.33
N ALA A 394 18.19 0.97 3.26
CA ALA A 394 19.56 1.46 3.39
C ALA A 394 20.46 0.34 3.95
N ALA A 395 21.36 -0.18 3.12
CA ALA A 395 22.27 -1.26 3.50
C ALA A 395 23.74 -0.80 3.44
N GLY A 396 24.59 -1.33 4.31
CA GLY A 396 26.03 -1.12 4.22
C GLY A 396 26.63 -1.81 2.99
N ASN A 397 27.59 -1.19 2.32
CA ASN A 397 28.24 -1.75 1.12
C ASN A 397 28.93 -3.11 1.36
N ASN A 398 29.27 -3.43 2.61
CA ASN A 398 29.81 -4.73 3.02
C ASN A 398 28.84 -5.90 2.75
N LEU A 399 27.54 -5.62 2.59
CA LEU A 399 26.53 -6.61 2.23
C LEU A 399 26.37 -6.78 0.70
N SER A 400 27.08 -5.98 -0.12
CA SER A 400 27.00 -6.01 -1.58
C SER A 400 28.01 -6.96 -2.22
N PHE A 401 28.11 -8.20 -1.74
CA PHE A 401 28.99 -9.23 -2.33
C PHE A 401 28.23 -10.18 -3.25
N TRP A 402 28.89 -10.74 -4.27
CA TRP A 402 28.25 -11.71 -5.15
C TRP A 402 28.07 -13.06 -4.42
N PRO A 403 26.90 -13.73 -4.52
CA PRO A 403 25.73 -13.41 -5.34
C PRO A 403 24.63 -12.58 -4.63
N LEU A 404 24.75 -12.31 -3.34
CA LEU A 404 23.69 -11.69 -2.53
C LEU A 404 23.45 -10.19 -2.84
N GLY A 405 24.48 -9.45 -3.23
CA GLY A 405 24.39 -8.03 -3.57
C GLY A 405 23.38 -7.74 -4.68
N PRO A 406 23.49 -8.38 -5.87
CA PRO A 406 22.47 -8.29 -6.92
C PRO A 406 21.06 -8.70 -6.48
N LEU A 407 20.96 -9.75 -5.66
CA LEU A 407 19.68 -10.24 -5.13
C LEU A 407 19.01 -9.19 -4.23
N PHE A 408 19.72 -8.68 -3.22
CA PHE A 408 19.20 -7.64 -2.32
C PHE A 408 18.92 -6.33 -3.06
N ARG A 409 19.76 -5.95 -4.03
CA ARG A 409 19.48 -4.80 -4.91
C ARG A 409 18.19 -4.99 -5.70
N GLY A 410 17.92 -6.23 -6.09
CA GLY A 410 16.68 -6.69 -6.71
C GLY A 410 15.46 -6.61 -5.79
N ALA A 411 15.66 -6.75 -4.50
CA ALA A 411 14.61 -6.68 -3.48
C ALA A 411 14.42 -5.26 -2.88
N GLY A 412 15.22 -4.28 -3.30
CA GLY A 412 15.07 -2.88 -2.88
C GLY A 412 16.22 -2.30 -2.07
N ALA A 413 17.25 -3.08 -1.76
CA ALA A 413 18.41 -2.57 -1.04
C ALA A 413 19.19 -1.55 -1.90
N PHE A 414 19.51 -0.41 -1.30
CA PHE A 414 20.48 0.53 -1.83
C PHE A 414 21.67 0.62 -0.88
N PHE A 415 22.87 0.57 -1.45
CA PHE A 415 24.09 0.36 -0.68
C PHE A 415 24.82 1.68 -0.42
N ILE A 416 25.21 1.89 0.83
CA ILE A 416 25.88 3.10 1.30
C ILE A 416 27.25 2.72 1.87
N ARG A 417 28.26 3.53 1.59
CA ARG A 417 29.58 3.42 2.23
C ARG A 417 29.49 3.80 3.71
N ARG A 418 30.31 3.18 4.55
CA ARG A 418 30.36 3.48 5.99
C ARG A 418 30.83 4.91 6.28
N THR A 419 31.77 5.40 5.49
CA THR A 419 32.30 6.77 5.51
C THR A 419 32.49 7.25 4.08
N PHE A 420 32.15 8.50 3.83
CA PHE A 420 32.32 9.14 2.52
C PHE A 420 32.42 10.66 2.68
N ASP A 421 33.01 11.11 3.80
CA ASP A 421 33.00 12.52 4.15
C ASP A 421 33.80 13.40 3.17
N ASP A 422 34.90 12.87 2.65
CA ASP A 422 35.77 13.60 1.73
C ASP A 422 35.36 13.45 0.26
N ASN A 423 34.24 12.76 -0.01
CA ASN A 423 33.78 12.51 -1.37
C ASN A 423 32.53 13.32 -1.70
N GLU A 424 32.73 14.56 -2.15
CA GLU A 424 31.66 15.48 -2.52
C GLU A 424 30.74 14.93 -3.63
N LEU A 425 31.29 14.23 -4.63
CA LEU A 425 30.50 13.61 -5.70
C LEU A 425 29.56 12.54 -5.15
N TYR A 426 30.07 11.67 -4.28
CA TYR A 426 29.27 10.63 -3.65
C TYR A 426 28.19 11.24 -2.76
N LYS A 427 28.53 12.25 -1.94
CA LYS A 427 27.56 13.01 -1.11
C LYS A 427 26.44 13.60 -1.96
N MET A 428 26.79 14.20 -3.10
CA MET A 428 25.79 14.77 -4.02
C MET A 428 24.87 13.70 -4.59
N VAL A 429 25.43 12.59 -5.12
CA VAL A 429 24.64 11.48 -5.66
C VAL A 429 23.71 10.90 -4.60
N PHE A 430 24.21 10.70 -3.38
CA PHE A 430 23.44 10.20 -2.25
C PHE A 430 22.24 11.11 -1.93
N ARG A 431 22.50 12.41 -1.74
CA ARG A 431 21.46 13.39 -1.43
C ARG A 431 20.40 13.45 -2.54
N LYS A 432 20.81 13.48 -3.81
CA LYS A 432 19.89 13.52 -4.95
C LYS A 432 19.10 12.22 -5.10
N TYR A 433 19.68 11.08 -4.76
CA TYR A 433 18.98 9.80 -4.75
C TYR A 433 17.89 9.76 -3.68
N LEU A 434 18.18 10.18 -2.43
CA LEU A 434 17.16 10.26 -1.37
C LEU A 434 16.06 11.26 -1.70
N ALA A 435 16.41 12.43 -2.23
CA ALA A 435 15.43 13.42 -2.69
C ALA A 435 14.51 12.82 -3.77
N PHE A 436 15.05 12.01 -4.68
CA PHE A 436 14.25 11.27 -5.66
C PHE A 436 13.29 10.27 -4.98
N LEU A 437 13.77 9.46 -4.03
CA LEU A 437 12.91 8.50 -3.31
C LEU A 437 11.74 9.21 -2.60
N ILE A 438 12.02 10.30 -1.87
CA ILE A 438 11.00 11.10 -1.18
C ILE A 438 10.02 11.72 -2.17
N ARG A 439 10.52 12.29 -3.27
CA ARG A 439 9.69 12.97 -4.28
C ARG A 439 8.73 12.00 -4.97
N GLU A 440 9.20 10.83 -5.36
CA GLU A 440 8.37 9.80 -5.99
C GLU A 440 7.43 9.11 -4.98
N GLY A 441 7.73 9.22 -3.69
CA GLY A 441 6.93 8.63 -2.60
C GLY A 441 7.31 7.18 -2.29
N TYR A 442 8.55 6.77 -2.60
CA TYR A 442 9.01 5.41 -2.29
C TYR A 442 9.22 5.27 -0.79
N THR A 443 8.64 4.22 -0.20
CA THR A 443 8.88 3.84 1.19
C THR A 443 10.36 3.53 1.35
N GLN A 444 10.96 4.06 2.42
CA GLN A 444 12.37 3.86 2.75
C GLN A 444 12.48 3.17 4.11
N GLU A 445 13.56 2.46 4.33
CA GLU A 445 13.89 1.85 5.63
C GLU A 445 15.35 2.13 5.95
N PHE A 446 15.63 2.53 7.19
CA PHE A 446 17.00 2.57 7.69
C PHE A 446 17.06 2.30 9.20
N PHE A 447 18.12 1.63 9.62
CA PHE A 447 18.41 1.37 11.03
C PHE A 447 19.13 2.58 11.63
N ILE A 448 18.42 3.34 12.47
CA ILE A 448 18.94 4.57 13.09
C ILE A 448 20.16 4.32 14.00
N GLU A 449 20.29 3.12 14.57
CA GLU A 449 21.43 2.70 15.39
C GLU A 449 22.72 2.52 14.56
N GLY A 450 22.59 2.26 13.25
CA GLY A 450 23.71 1.99 12.33
C GLY A 450 24.39 0.63 12.52
N GLY A 451 23.95 -0.19 13.46
CA GLY A 451 24.46 -1.54 13.71
C GLY A 451 23.55 -2.34 14.65
N ARG A 452 23.76 -3.66 14.71
CA ARG A 452 23.01 -4.58 15.56
C ARG A 452 23.41 -4.41 17.04
N THR A 453 22.43 -4.36 17.94
CA THR A 453 22.68 -4.45 19.38
C THR A 453 22.99 -5.89 19.79
N ARG A 454 24.00 -6.07 20.66
CA ARG A 454 24.42 -7.37 21.20
C ARG A 454 23.78 -7.67 22.57
N THR A 455 23.43 -6.62 23.30
CA THR A 455 22.89 -6.69 24.67
C THR A 455 21.38 -6.51 24.71
N GLY A 456 20.74 -6.22 23.57
CA GLY A 456 19.32 -5.89 23.48
C GLY A 456 18.99 -4.43 23.82
N LYS A 457 19.94 -3.68 24.41
CA LYS A 457 19.80 -2.23 24.67
C LYS A 457 19.97 -1.44 23.37
N ILE A 458 19.10 -0.46 23.16
CA ILE A 458 19.13 0.42 21.99
C ILE A 458 20.40 1.28 22.02
N LEU A 459 21.10 1.37 20.89
CA LEU A 459 22.31 2.17 20.73
C LEU A 459 21.99 3.65 20.47
N THR A 460 22.97 4.52 20.68
CA THR A 460 22.87 5.95 20.33
C THR A 460 22.63 6.15 18.83
N PRO A 461 21.81 7.14 18.41
CA PRO A 461 21.41 7.27 17.02
C PRO A 461 22.56 7.80 16.16
N ARG A 462 22.78 7.17 15.00
CA ARG A 462 23.67 7.66 13.95
C ARG A 462 22.89 8.64 13.06
N LEU A 463 23.18 9.93 13.22
CA LEU A 463 22.38 11.01 12.62
C LEU A 463 22.62 11.23 11.12
N GLY A 464 23.59 10.57 10.49
CA GLY A 464 23.98 10.84 9.09
C GLY A 464 22.83 10.66 8.09
N MET A 465 22.17 9.50 8.12
CA MET A 465 21.01 9.20 7.26
C MET A 465 19.82 10.13 7.58
N LEU A 466 19.53 10.35 8.86
CA LEU A 466 18.45 11.22 9.30
C LEU A 466 18.68 12.67 8.83
N THR A 467 19.91 13.16 8.90
CA THR A 467 20.32 14.47 8.39
C THR A 467 20.08 14.57 6.89
N ALA A 468 20.45 13.55 6.13
CA ALA A 468 20.26 13.53 4.69
C ALA A 468 18.77 13.53 4.30
N LEU A 469 17.93 12.79 5.02
CA LEU A 469 16.48 12.76 4.81
C LEU A 469 15.82 14.09 5.17
N VAL A 470 16.16 14.69 6.32
CA VAL A 470 15.62 16.00 6.73
C VAL A 470 16.01 17.09 5.73
N ASN A 471 17.27 17.13 5.30
CA ASN A 471 17.72 18.08 4.28
C ASN A 471 17.00 17.86 2.93
N ALA A 472 16.82 16.61 2.51
CA ALA A 472 16.10 16.28 1.29
C ALA A 472 14.61 16.65 1.38
N PHE A 473 14.00 16.56 2.55
CA PHE A 473 12.62 17.01 2.79
C PHE A 473 12.48 18.53 2.74
N ILE A 474 13.37 19.27 3.42
CA ILE A 474 13.37 20.75 3.43
C ILE A 474 13.53 21.29 2.01
N GLN A 475 14.38 20.68 1.19
CA GLN A 475 14.58 21.05 -0.22
C GLN A 475 13.50 20.47 -1.17
N GLY A 476 12.68 19.55 -0.68
CA GLY A 476 11.74 18.77 -1.45
C GLY A 476 10.39 19.46 -1.67
N VAL A 477 9.61 18.90 -2.61
CA VAL A 477 8.29 19.42 -3.01
C VAL A 477 7.12 18.69 -2.34
N ARG A 478 7.40 17.71 -1.48
CA ARG A 478 6.33 16.96 -0.80
C ARG A 478 5.80 17.80 0.36
N ARG A 479 4.48 17.69 0.59
CA ARG A 479 3.81 18.40 1.69
C ARG A 479 4.36 17.95 3.04
N ASP A 480 4.56 16.65 3.19
CA ASP A 480 5.03 16.04 4.43
C ASP A 480 5.87 14.78 4.17
N LEU A 481 6.59 14.31 5.20
CA LEU A 481 7.37 13.09 5.28
C LEU A 481 7.16 12.48 6.68
N TYR A 482 6.75 11.23 6.74
CA TYR A 482 6.50 10.56 8.02
C TYR A 482 7.64 9.62 8.38
N PHE A 483 8.09 9.68 9.63
CA PHE A 483 8.94 8.67 10.23
C PHE A 483 8.10 7.71 11.05
N VAL A 484 8.27 6.41 10.83
CA VAL A 484 7.55 5.38 11.57
C VAL A 484 8.57 4.62 12.43
N PRO A 485 8.60 4.88 13.75
CA PRO A 485 9.42 4.10 14.68
C PRO A 485 8.89 2.66 14.76
N ILE A 486 9.79 1.67 14.70
CA ILE A 486 9.41 0.25 14.72
C ILE A 486 10.27 -0.50 15.74
N SER A 487 9.62 -1.25 16.62
CA SER A 487 10.30 -2.22 17.47
C SER A 487 10.16 -3.63 16.90
N ILE A 488 11.27 -4.34 16.82
CA ILE A 488 11.33 -5.75 16.46
C ILE A 488 11.82 -6.52 17.70
N HIS A 489 11.01 -7.47 18.16
CA HIS A 489 11.34 -8.34 19.28
C HIS A 489 11.23 -9.80 18.88
N TYR A 490 12.28 -10.57 19.16
CA TYR A 490 12.29 -12.02 18.93
C TYR A 490 12.24 -12.72 20.28
N GLY A 491 11.45 -13.80 20.38
CA GLY A 491 11.48 -14.67 21.56
C GLY A 491 12.89 -15.17 21.88
N ARG A 492 13.63 -15.58 20.83
CA ARG A 492 15.06 -15.87 20.87
C ARG A 492 15.74 -15.35 19.61
N ILE A 493 16.93 -14.74 19.75
CA ILE A 493 17.69 -14.23 18.60
C ILE A 493 18.53 -15.37 18.00
N PRO A 494 18.46 -15.63 16.68
CA PRO A 494 19.29 -16.66 16.02
C PRO A 494 20.79 -16.51 16.26
N GLU A 495 21.27 -15.28 16.31
CA GLU A 495 22.68 -14.89 16.49
C GLU A 495 23.18 -14.85 17.95
N GLU A 496 22.35 -15.27 18.92
CA GLU A 496 22.65 -15.16 20.37
C GLU A 496 24.01 -15.75 20.78
N GLU A 497 24.37 -16.94 20.26
CA GLU A 497 25.61 -17.62 20.63
C GLU A 497 26.86 -16.86 20.16
N ALA A 498 26.79 -16.19 19.02
CA ALA A 498 27.86 -15.33 18.53
C ALA A 498 27.94 -14.02 19.33
N TYR A 499 26.79 -13.42 19.66
CA TYR A 499 26.76 -12.21 20.49
C TYR A 499 27.34 -12.45 21.88
N ARG A 500 27.08 -13.63 22.47
CA ARG A 500 27.67 -14.00 23.77
C ARG A 500 29.20 -14.05 23.71
N ARG A 501 29.77 -14.62 22.64
CA ARG A 501 31.23 -14.68 22.42
C ARG A 501 31.82 -13.28 22.24
N GLU A 502 31.19 -12.44 21.43
CA GLU A 502 31.62 -11.03 21.26
C GLU A 502 31.55 -10.22 22.57
N VAL A 503 30.52 -10.43 23.40
CA VAL A 503 30.39 -9.76 24.71
C VAL A 503 31.41 -10.30 25.71
N ALA A 504 31.82 -11.57 25.59
CA ALA A 504 32.89 -12.16 26.40
C ALA A 504 34.30 -11.68 26.01
N GLY A 505 34.43 -10.83 24.97
CA GLY A 505 35.69 -10.22 24.55
C GLY A 505 36.39 -10.95 23.40
N GLU A 506 35.76 -11.96 22.80
CA GLU A 506 36.32 -12.62 21.61
C GLU A 506 36.29 -11.68 20.39
N GLU A 507 37.24 -11.88 19.47
CA GLU A 507 37.30 -11.08 18.26
C GLU A 507 36.03 -11.25 17.42
N LYS A 508 35.57 -10.13 16.86
CA LYS A 508 34.37 -10.12 16.02
C LYS A 508 34.62 -10.88 14.73
N GLU A 509 34.07 -12.08 14.62
CA GLU A 509 33.99 -12.76 13.34
C GLU A 509 33.02 -12.00 12.39
N PRO A 510 33.39 -11.81 11.12
CA PRO A 510 32.50 -11.21 10.14
C PRO A 510 31.36 -12.18 9.81
N GLU A 511 30.28 -12.13 10.59
CA GLU A 511 29.08 -12.90 10.30
C GLU A 511 28.43 -12.43 8.99
N SER A 512 28.07 -13.40 8.14
CA SER A 512 27.29 -13.16 6.94
C SER A 512 25.92 -13.80 7.07
N LEU A 513 24.88 -13.15 6.53
CA LEU A 513 23.54 -13.73 6.42
C LEU A 513 23.61 -15.13 5.77
N SER A 514 24.46 -15.32 4.76
CA SER A 514 24.68 -16.63 4.13
C SER A 514 25.21 -17.68 5.09
N GLY A 515 26.10 -17.32 6.03
CA GLY A 515 26.63 -18.22 7.04
C GLY A 515 25.54 -18.65 8.02
N LEU A 516 24.74 -17.68 8.48
CA LEU A 516 23.59 -17.93 9.34
C LEU A 516 22.57 -18.86 8.67
N LEU A 517 22.23 -18.61 7.41
CA LEU A 517 21.30 -19.42 6.63
C LEU A 517 21.79 -20.85 6.35
N ARG A 518 23.11 -21.06 6.30
CA ARG A 518 23.71 -22.40 6.09
C ARG A 518 23.88 -23.19 7.39
N ALA A 519 23.84 -22.51 8.54
CA ALA A 519 23.98 -23.16 9.84
C ALA A 519 22.77 -24.06 10.12
N ARG A 520 22.97 -25.39 9.98
CA ARG A 520 21.95 -26.41 10.26
C ARG A 520 21.41 -26.32 11.69
N SER A 521 22.24 -25.86 12.64
CA SER A 521 21.84 -25.61 14.04
C SER A 521 20.79 -24.52 14.18
N VAL A 522 20.85 -23.47 13.35
CA VAL A 522 19.85 -22.40 13.31
C VAL A 522 18.56 -22.89 12.65
N LEU A 523 18.67 -23.68 11.59
CA LEU A 523 17.49 -24.21 10.88
C LEU A 523 16.77 -25.36 11.62
N SER A 524 17.29 -25.84 12.75
CA SER A 524 16.72 -26.96 13.50
C SER A 524 16.06 -26.55 14.82
N ARG A 525 16.16 -25.27 15.22
CA ARG A 525 15.59 -24.74 16.45
C ARG A 525 14.38 -23.85 16.15
N ARG A 526 13.39 -23.86 17.04
CA ARG A 526 12.28 -22.89 17.04
C ARG A 526 12.65 -21.72 17.95
N TYR A 527 12.78 -20.53 17.36
CA TYR A 527 13.19 -19.29 18.03
C TYR A 527 12.01 -18.49 18.61
N GLY A 528 10.84 -19.14 18.73
CA GLY A 528 9.61 -18.53 19.26
C GLY A 528 8.94 -17.58 18.27
N THR A 529 8.12 -16.68 18.81
CA THR A 529 7.36 -15.69 18.04
C THR A 529 8.18 -14.41 17.85
N ALA A 530 8.11 -13.85 16.64
CA ALA A 530 8.62 -12.51 16.37
C ALA A 530 7.48 -11.50 16.47
N TYR A 531 7.71 -10.41 17.20
CA TYR A 531 6.77 -9.31 17.38
C TYR A 531 7.32 -8.09 16.64
N VAL A 532 6.52 -7.54 15.73
CA VAL A 532 6.83 -6.29 15.01
C VAL A 532 5.77 -5.27 15.37
N SER A 533 6.19 -4.26 16.13
CA SER A 533 5.32 -3.22 16.68
C SER A 533 5.63 -1.88 16.04
N PHE A 534 4.64 -1.32 15.35
CA PHE A 534 4.68 -0.02 14.70
C PHE A 534 4.19 1.04 15.69
N ALA A 535 5.04 2.02 15.97
CA ALA A 535 4.68 3.19 16.77
C ALA A 535 3.89 4.21 15.93
N GLU A 536 3.39 5.25 16.60
CA GLU A 536 2.67 6.33 15.94
C GLU A 536 3.56 7.06 14.91
N PRO A 537 3.11 7.21 13.65
CA PRO A 537 3.87 7.93 12.63
C PRO A 537 4.12 9.40 13.03
N ILE A 538 5.38 9.83 12.96
CA ILE A 538 5.79 11.21 13.28
C ILE A 538 5.89 12.02 11.98
N SER A 539 5.01 13.01 11.82
CA SER A 539 5.09 14.01 10.75
C SER A 539 6.33 14.90 10.93
N LEU A 540 7.24 14.88 9.94
CA LEU A 540 8.38 15.79 9.91
C LEU A 540 7.96 17.23 9.63
N GLY A 541 6.94 17.43 8.79
CA GLY A 541 6.38 18.74 8.49
C GLY A 541 5.83 19.43 9.75
N ALA A 542 5.03 18.71 10.53
CA ALA A 542 4.51 19.21 11.81
C ALA A 542 5.63 19.41 12.84
N ALA A 543 6.61 18.49 12.91
CA ALA A 543 7.73 18.60 13.83
C ALA A 543 8.64 19.81 13.53
N LEU A 544 8.84 20.14 12.24
CA LEU A 544 9.59 21.34 11.83
C LEU A 544 8.78 22.61 12.05
N GLY A 545 7.49 22.62 11.71
CA GLY A 545 6.64 23.80 11.81
C GLY A 545 7.28 25.02 11.12
N PRO A 546 7.37 26.19 11.79
CA PRO A 546 8.02 27.40 11.26
C PRO A 546 9.52 27.23 10.96
N LEU A 547 10.19 26.26 11.58
CA LEU A 547 11.63 26.02 11.34
C LEU A 547 11.88 25.57 9.90
N ARG A 548 10.89 25.04 9.19
CA ARG A 548 11.06 24.62 7.79
C ARG A 548 11.48 25.79 6.90
N GLU A 549 10.76 26.91 7.00
CA GLU A 549 11.04 28.10 6.19
C GLU A 549 12.38 28.73 6.60
N ARG A 550 12.64 28.80 7.91
CA ARG A 550 13.91 29.30 8.47
C ARG A 550 15.11 28.49 8.00
N PHE A 551 15.03 27.16 8.02
CA PHE A 551 16.12 26.29 7.53
C PHE A 551 16.26 26.32 6.01
N GLN A 552 15.19 26.66 5.29
CA GLN A 552 15.24 26.80 3.84
C GLN A 552 15.87 28.13 3.40
N SER A 553 15.53 29.24 4.07
CA SER A 553 16.06 30.58 3.77
C SER A 553 17.48 30.80 4.30
N GLY A 554 17.79 30.27 5.49
CA GLY A 554 19.11 30.38 6.13
C GLY A 554 20.11 29.30 5.71
N PHE A 555 20.01 28.76 4.49
CA PHE A 555 20.90 27.70 4.04
C PHE A 555 22.35 28.21 3.96
N GLY A 556 23.25 27.54 4.69
CA GLY A 556 24.67 27.91 4.76
C GLY A 556 25.01 28.95 5.84
N ASP A 557 24.02 29.46 6.57
CA ASP A 557 24.25 30.34 7.72
C ASP A 557 24.63 29.52 8.97
N PRO A 558 25.84 29.70 9.57
CA PRO A 558 26.31 28.89 10.70
C PRO A 558 25.34 28.73 11.88
N PRO A 559 24.70 29.80 12.43
CA PRO A 559 23.71 29.67 13.50
C PRO A 559 22.49 28.82 13.12
N VAL A 560 21.99 28.96 11.89
CA VAL A 560 20.83 28.19 11.39
C VAL A 560 21.20 26.73 11.20
N GLU A 561 22.41 26.46 10.68
CA GLU A 561 22.93 25.10 10.56
C GLU A 561 23.10 24.41 11.92
N GLU A 562 23.54 25.12 12.96
CA GLU A 562 23.65 24.57 14.32
C GLU A 562 22.26 24.32 14.95
N GLU A 563 21.31 25.22 14.76
CA GLU A 563 19.92 25.01 15.17
C GLU A 563 19.31 23.77 14.50
N LYS A 564 19.55 23.59 13.20
CA LYS A 564 19.14 22.40 12.45
C LYS A 564 19.80 21.12 12.98
N ARG A 565 21.10 21.14 13.30
CA ARG A 565 21.79 20.00 13.93
C ARG A 565 21.18 19.65 15.28
N ARG A 566 20.85 20.64 16.12
CA ARG A 566 20.15 20.43 17.40
C ARG A 566 18.75 19.85 17.22
N PHE A 567 17.99 20.32 16.22
CA PHE A 567 16.70 19.74 15.86
C PHE A 567 16.82 18.27 15.45
N ILE A 568 17.73 17.95 14.52
CA ILE A 568 17.93 16.57 14.03
C ILE A 568 18.35 15.63 15.17
N ARG A 569 19.22 16.09 16.08
CA ARG A 569 19.63 15.34 17.26
C ARG A 569 18.44 15.02 18.16
N ARG A 570 17.61 16.01 18.48
CA ARG A 570 16.37 15.81 19.27
C ARG A 570 15.41 14.84 18.58
N LEU A 571 15.22 14.98 17.27
CA LEU A 571 14.39 14.06 16.48
C LEU A 571 14.95 12.63 16.53
N GLY A 572 16.26 12.44 16.41
CA GLY A 572 16.90 11.13 16.49
C GLY A 572 16.66 10.44 17.83
N PHE A 573 16.81 11.16 18.95
CA PHE A 573 16.51 10.62 20.28
C PHE A 573 15.01 10.39 20.50
N ARG A 574 14.14 11.25 19.96
CA ARG A 574 12.69 11.02 19.97
C ARG A 574 12.34 9.72 19.26
N LEU A 575 12.86 9.50 18.05
CA LEU A 575 12.64 8.27 17.29
C LEU A 575 13.03 7.02 18.09
N LEU A 576 14.22 7.02 18.70
CA LEU A 576 14.65 5.90 19.56
C LEU A 576 13.77 5.68 20.77
N ARG A 577 13.30 6.76 21.40
CA ARG A 577 12.37 6.67 22.53
C ARG A 577 11.05 6.03 22.11
N GLU A 578 10.50 6.43 20.96
CA GLU A 578 9.26 5.84 20.44
C GLU A 578 9.46 4.37 20.01
N VAL A 579 10.62 4.01 19.44
CA VAL A 579 10.99 2.61 19.21
C VAL A 579 10.97 1.83 20.52
N ASN A 580 11.59 2.35 21.57
CA ASN A 580 11.63 1.68 22.87
C ASN A 580 10.24 1.56 23.52
N ALA A 581 9.40 2.59 23.40
CA ALA A 581 8.04 2.59 23.92
C ALA A 581 7.14 1.58 23.21
N ALA A 582 7.42 1.29 21.93
CA ALA A 582 6.70 0.28 21.16
C ALA A 582 7.19 -1.16 21.41
N ALA A 583 8.21 -1.36 22.26
CA ALA A 583 8.77 -2.67 22.53
C ALA A 583 7.79 -3.57 23.31
N VAL A 584 7.71 -4.83 22.91
CA VAL A 584 6.90 -5.86 23.58
C VAL A 584 7.74 -6.56 24.64
N ALA A 585 7.18 -6.69 25.85
CA ALA A 585 7.80 -7.44 26.93
C ALA A 585 7.53 -8.93 26.74
N GLY A 586 8.39 -9.61 25.97
CA GLY A 586 8.26 -11.05 25.73
C GLY A 586 8.56 -11.92 26.96
N ALA A 587 8.32 -13.22 26.83
CA ALA A 587 8.56 -14.19 27.92
C ALA A 587 10.01 -14.19 28.42
N THR A 588 10.99 -14.10 27.52
CA THR A 588 12.42 -14.07 27.87
C THR A 588 12.82 -12.89 28.76
N PRO A 589 12.57 -11.61 28.39
CA PRO A 589 12.92 -10.49 29.26
C PRO A 589 12.14 -10.47 30.58
N ILE A 590 10.89 -10.91 30.59
CA ILE A 590 10.10 -11.05 31.83
C ILE A 590 10.73 -12.10 32.75
N SER A 591 11.11 -13.25 32.18
CA SER A 591 11.73 -14.35 32.92
C SER A 591 13.09 -13.94 33.47
N ALA A 592 13.93 -13.31 32.64
CA ALA A 592 15.22 -12.80 33.06
C ALA A 592 15.09 -11.74 34.16
N THR A 593 14.11 -10.82 34.05
CA THR A 593 13.89 -9.79 35.07
C THR A 593 13.42 -10.40 36.39
N ALA A 594 12.48 -11.36 36.35
CA ALA A 594 12.01 -12.05 37.55
C ALA A 594 13.14 -12.84 38.24
N LEU A 595 14.01 -13.51 37.46
CA LEU A 595 15.16 -14.26 37.99
C LEU A 595 16.26 -13.35 38.54
N LEU A 596 16.57 -12.24 37.85
CA LEU A 596 17.57 -11.27 38.31
C LEU A 596 17.11 -10.49 39.54
N ALA A 597 15.81 -10.29 39.69
CA ALA A 597 15.21 -9.66 40.88
C ALA A 597 15.06 -10.63 42.06
N ALA A 598 15.29 -11.95 41.85
CA ALA A 598 15.18 -12.92 42.91
C ALA A 598 16.27 -12.66 43.98
N PRO A 599 15.92 -12.68 45.27
CA PRO A 599 16.86 -12.37 46.35
C PRO A 599 17.93 -13.45 46.56
N ARG A 600 17.80 -14.60 45.89
CA ARG A 600 18.64 -15.79 46.06
C ARG A 600 19.13 -16.27 44.70
N ALA A 601 20.31 -16.89 44.69
CA ALA A 601 20.91 -17.48 43.49
C ALA A 601 20.13 -18.68 42.91
N ALA A 602 19.20 -19.24 43.67
CA ALA A 602 18.29 -20.32 43.25
C ALA A 602 16.85 -19.95 43.60
N CYS A 603 15.91 -20.32 42.73
CA CYS A 603 14.48 -20.04 42.87
C CYS A 603 13.68 -21.31 42.56
N ARG A 604 12.63 -21.59 43.34
CA ARG A 604 11.68 -22.67 43.00
C ARG A 604 10.85 -22.26 41.80
N ILE A 605 10.44 -23.22 40.97
CA ILE A 605 9.68 -22.92 39.75
C ILE A 605 8.36 -22.19 40.06
N GLU A 606 7.70 -22.55 41.17
CA GLU A 606 6.46 -21.93 41.65
C GLU A 606 6.67 -20.45 42.03
N GLU A 607 7.75 -20.15 42.74
CA GLU A 607 8.12 -18.79 43.14
C GLU A 607 8.48 -17.93 41.92
N PHE A 608 9.21 -18.52 40.96
CA PHE A 608 9.53 -17.87 39.69
C PHE A 608 8.26 -17.54 38.90
N ILE A 609 7.34 -18.50 38.76
CA ILE A 609 6.07 -18.31 38.05
C ILE A 609 5.25 -17.21 38.73
N ALA A 610 5.14 -17.23 40.06
CA ALA A 610 4.43 -16.21 40.81
C ALA A 610 5.04 -14.80 40.59
N ALA A 611 6.38 -14.68 40.66
CA ALA A 611 7.08 -13.42 40.41
C ALA A 611 6.91 -12.93 38.96
N ALA A 612 6.99 -13.83 37.98
CA ALA A 612 6.79 -13.51 36.56
C ALA A 612 5.35 -13.04 36.30
N ILE A 613 4.34 -13.72 36.86
CA ILE A 613 2.92 -13.30 36.74
C ILE A 613 2.69 -11.94 37.40
N ALA A 614 3.25 -11.71 38.59
CA ALA A 614 3.17 -10.41 39.25
C ALA A 614 3.80 -9.30 38.41
N LEU A 615 4.96 -9.56 37.81
CA LEU A 615 5.63 -8.62 36.89
C LEU A 615 4.79 -8.35 35.65
N VAL A 616 4.20 -9.39 35.04
CA VAL A 616 3.25 -9.23 33.91
C VAL A 616 2.06 -8.35 34.34
N GLY A 617 1.49 -8.60 35.51
CA GLY A 617 0.39 -7.80 36.06
C GLY A 617 0.76 -6.32 36.20
N LEU A 618 1.94 -6.04 36.76
CA LEU A 618 2.47 -4.69 36.88
C LEU A 618 2.69 -4.02 35.52
N LEU A 619 3.27 -4.74 34.56
CA LEU A 619 3.51 -4.24 33.20
C LEU A 619 2.21 -3.90 32.49
N ARG A 620 1.19 -4.77 32.59
CA ARG A 620 -0.15 -4.51 32.04
C ARG A 620 -0.81 -3.30 32.67
N ALA A 621 -0.70 -3.14 33.99
CA ALA A 621 -1.21 -1.96 34.70
C ALA A 621 -0.53 -0.64 34.26
N LYS A 622 0.71 -0.73 33.74
CA LYS A 622 1.45 0.39 33.13
C LYS A 622 1.24 0.51 31.63
N GLU A 623 0.27 -0.20 31.06
CA GLU A 623 -0.02 -0.23 29.62
C GLU A 623 1.16 -0.70 28.75
N VAL A 624 2.10 -1.45 29.34
CA VAL A 624 3.18 -2.10 28.60
C VAL A 624 2.62 -3.36 27.93
N ARG A 625 2.94 -3.51 26.64
CA ARG A 625 2.43 -4.60 25.79
C ARG A 625 3.18 -5.90 25.97
#